data_AF-A0A931TFD8-F1
#
_entry.id   AF-A0A931TFD8-F1
#
_cell.length_a   1.000
_cell.length_b   1.000
_cell.length_c   1.000
_cell.angle_alpha   90.00
_cell.angle_beta   90.00
_cell.angle_gamma   90.00
#
_symmetry.space_group_name_H-M   'P 1'
#
loop_
_entity.id
_entity.type
_entity.pdbx_description
1 polymer ?
#
loop_
_entity_poly.entity_id
_entity_poly.type
_entity_poly.pdbx_seq_one_letter_code
_entity_poly.pdbx_strand_id
1 'polypeptide(L)'
;MNRLLLGALGAALAAGGLHAASSADAAVATTKHNLSVSGPGSATAASERQICVFCHAPHNAAPSAPLWNRRTPGGPYIPYTSSTTRAAPGQPTGASLLCLSCHDGTIALGDVLSRTSPVVMARGVTTMPSGPGRLGTDLSDDHPVSFVYSASLAATRGDLVNPAALTGWIRLDASGQLQCTTCHDPHDDTYGKFLVVSNQASALCQTCHVKSAWSQSSHRLSNATWNGAGPDPWPHTNGATVSANACENCHQPHSAAGKKRLLNALNEEANCYPCHNGNAAAKNIQAELAKVSLHPVASTTGVHDPVEPAVIQARHVECVDCHNPHAANTSAGTVPGSLAGVRGITIGGAEIAPVTAEHQVCFRCHADSPGRPVPLVARQLAQTNTRVEFDPANPSYHPIAAPGRSSNVPSLIAPWTTSSLMKCLDCHNNNAGPGAGGTGPNGPHGSIYRPLLERPHALTGTPTASDLCYKCHNRSVVTRASPHNRSEHLRYGCKACHDPHGISATQGNATYNSRLINLSTTDSTPVGTGATARLYIDTVARRCYLNCHGESHNGDRY
;
A
#
# COMPACT_ATOMS: atom_id res chain seq x y z
N MET A 1 50.12 -87.62 -31.54
CA MET A 1 51.09 -86.84 -30.72
C MET A 1 50.30 -86.00 -29.73
N ASN A 2 50.64 -86.11 -28.45
CA ASN A 2 50.35 -85.26 -27.27
C ASN A 2 48.92 -84.78 -26.89
N ARG A 3 48.39 -85.44 -25.84
CA ARG A 3 48.01 -84.92 -24.49
C ARG A 3 47.43 -83.50 -24.34
N LEU A 4 46.27 -83.35 -23.66
CA LEU A 4 46.14 -82.96 -22.22
C LEU A 4 44.67 -82.74 -21.79
N LEU A 5 44.34 -83.20 -20.58
CA LEU A 5 43.12 -82.92 -19.80
C LEU A 5 43.14 -81.52 -19.19
N LEU A 6 41.99 -80.88 -18.99
CA LEU A 6 41.66 -80.09 -17.78
C LEU A 6 40.17 -79.69 -17.76
N GLY A 7 39.49 -79.99 -16.66
CA GLY A 7 38.10 -79.59 -16.39
C GLY A 7 37.96 -78.20 -15.79
N ALA A 8 36.75 -77.65 -15.81
CA ALA A 8 36.37 -76.48 -15.04
C ALA A 8 34.91 -76.56 -14.59
N LEU A 9 34.71 -76.45 -13.28
CA LEU A 9 33.43 -76.25 -12.60
C LEU A 9 32.77 -74.95 -13.07
N GLY A 10 31.50 -75.00 -13.47
CA GLY A 10 30.66 -73.82 -13.68
C GLY A 10 29.91 -73.45 -12.39
N ALA A 11 30.24 -72.29 -11.82
CA ALA A 11 29.51 -71.67 -10.71
C ALA A 11 28.25 -70.96 -11.23
N ALA A 12 27.10 -71.24 -10.63
CA ALA A 12 25.84 -70.54 -10.90
C ALA A 12 25.85 -69.16 -10.20
N LEU A 13 25.85 -68.08 -10.99
CA LEU A 13 25.59 -66.73 -10.49
C LEU A 13 24.07 -66.51 -10.38
N ALA A 14 23.61 -66.23 -9.16
CA ALA A 14 22.28 -65.71 -8.89
C ALA A 14 22.17 -64.26 -9.41
N ALA A 15 21.24 -64.03 -10.34
CA ALA A 15 20.90 -62.70 -10.83
C ALA A 15 20.07 -61.95 -9.77
N GLY A 16 20.75 -61.19 -8.90
CA GLY A 16 20.11 -60.14 -8.11
C GLY A 16 19.77 -58.96 -9.04
N GLY A 17 18.47 -58.73 -9.28
CA GLY A 17 18.01 -57.61 -10.07
C GLY A 17 18.31 -56.27 -9.39
N LEU A 18 19.35 -55.58 -9.86
CA LEU A 18 19.55 -54.16 -9.58
C LEU A 18 18.38 -53.39 -10.19
N HIS A 19 17.50 -52.88 -9.32
CA HIS A 19 16.51 -51.88 -9.71
C HIS A 19 17.27 -50.58 -9.97
N ALA A 20 17.45 -50.22 -11.24
CA ALA A 20 17.94 -48.91 -11.62
C ALA A 20 16.99 -47.86 -11.07
N ALA A 21 17.48 -46.95 -10.22
CA ALA A 21 16.71 -45.82 -9.73
C ALA A 21 16.21 -45.02 -10.94
N SER A 22 14.90 -44.76 -10.99
CA SER A 22 14.34 -43.86 -11.99
C SER A 22 14.93 -42.44 -11.82
N SER A 23 14.98 -41.65 -12.90
CA SER A 23 15.47 -40.26 -12.82
C SER A 23 14.69 -39.41 -11.80
N ALA A 24 13.41 -39.74 -11.57
CA ALA A 24 12.56 -39.10 -10.56
C ALA A 24 12.90 -39.53 -9.11
N ASP A 25 13.24 -40.81 -8.87
CA ASP A 25 13.71 -41.28 -7.56
C ASP A 25 15.00 -40.55 -7.15
N ALA A 26 15.93 -40.40 -8.11
CA ALA A 26 17.19 -39.71 -7.86
C ALA A 26 16.98 -38.22 -7.52
N ALA A 27 15.99 -37.56 -8.14
CA ALA A 27 15.67 -36.16 -7.89
C ALA A 27 14.99 -35.95 -6.52
N VAL A 28 13.98 -36.77 -6.17
CA VAL A 28 13.26 -36.64 -4.89
C VAL A 28 14.15 -36.98 -3.70
N ALA A 29 15.08 -37.94 -3.85
CA ALA A 29 15.91 -38.47 -2.76
C ALA A 29 16.66 -37.40 -1.95
N THR A 30 17.04 -36.29 -2.59
CA THR A 30 17.79 -35.19 -1.97
C THR A 30 16.90 -34.03 -1.49
N THR A 31 15.58 -34.16 -1.59
CA THR A 31 14.60 -33.11 -1.23
C THR A 31 13.88 -33.42 0.08
N LYS A 32 13.14 -32.43 0.60
CA LYS A 32 12.30 -32.60 1.80
C LYS A 32 11.11 -33.56 1.59
N HIS A 33 10.76 -33.90 0.35
CA HIS A 33 9.73 -34.91 0.08
C HIS A 33 10.24 -36.35 0.16
N ASN A 34 11.55 -36.56 0.31
CA ASN A 34 12.05 -37.85 0.76
C ASN A 34 11.73 -38.03 2.26
N LEU A 35 10.57 -38.61 2.54
CA LEU A 35 10.12 -38.96 3.90
C LEU A 35 10.67 -40.33 4.37
N SER A 36 11.47 -41.02 3.56
CA SER A 36 12.13 -42.26 3.98
C SER A 36 13.21 -42.00 5.03
N VAL A 37 13.81 -43.07 5.55
CA VAL A 37 14.93 -42.99 6.52
C VAL A 37 16.13 -42.19 6.03
N SER A 38 16.33 -42.06 4.71
CA SER A 38 17.46 -41.34 4.12
C SER A 38 17.15 -39.87 3.82
N GLY A 39 15.94 -39.42 4.15
CA GLY A 39 15.49 -38.06 3.89
C GLY A 39 16.34 -36.97 4.55
N PRO A 40 16.62 -35.85 3.86
CA PRO A 40 17.32 -34.71 4.45
C PRO A 40 16.41 -33.83 5.33
N GLY A 41 15.09 -34.06 5.31
CA GLY A 41 14.09 -33.30 6.04
C GLY A 41 14.03 -33.60 7.54
N SER A 42 13.24 -32.80 8.27
CA SER A 42 12.97 -33.02 9.70
C SER A 42 11.88 -34.07 9.96
N ALA A 43 11.05 -34.37 8.95
CA ALA A 43 10.04 -35.41 8.98
C ALA A 43 10.52 -36.61 8.16
N THR A 44 10.97 -37.67 8.82
CA THR A 44 11.46 -38.90 8.16
C THR A 44 10.90 -40.12 8.85
N ALA A 45 10.83 -41.23 8.14
CA ALA A 45 10.43 -42.51 8.69
C ALA A 45 11.51 -43.08 9.62
N ALA A 46 11.10 -43.89 10.59
CA ALA A 46 12.01 -44.57 11.50
C ALA A 46 12.79 -45.71 10.82
N SER A 47 12.17 -46.40 9.86
CA SER A 47 12.76 -47.57 9.19
C SER A 47 12.40 -47.75 7.70
N GLU A 48 11.39 -47.04 7.19
CA GLU A 48 10.93 -47.18 5.79
C GLU A 48 11.95 -46.62 4.80
N ARG A 49 12.27 -47.39 3.75
CA ARG A 49 13.28 -47.05 2.74
C ARG A 49 12.67 -46.62 1.41
N GLN A 50 11.41 -46.95 1.15
CA GLN A 50 10.74 -46.55 -0.08
C GLN A 50 10.43 -45.06 -0.03
N ILE A 51 10.92 -44.30 -1.02
CA ILE A 51 10.72 -42.85 -1.10
C ILE A 51 9.28 -42.55 -1.56
N CYS A 52 8.85 -43.19 -2.65
CA CYS A 52 7.57 -42.89 -3.28
C CYS A 52 6.35 -43.41 -2.50
N VAL A 53 6.52 -44.32 -1.53
CA VAL A 53 5.38 -44.96 -0.83
C VAL A 53 4.52 -43.97 -0.06
N PHE A 54 5.04 -42.80 0.32
CA PHE A 54 4.27 -41.78 1.02
C PHE A 54 3.28 -41.03 0.12
N CYS A 55 3.47 -41.09 -1.20
CA CYS A 55 2.67 -40.37 -2.19
C CYS A 55 1.96 -41.32 -3.17
N HIS A 56 2.65 -42.37 -3.63
CA HIS A 56 2.21 -43.26 -4.69
C HIS A 56 1.96 -44.69 -4.20
N ALA A 57 0.82 -45.24 -4.60
CA ALA A 57 0.45 -46.62 -4.30
C ALA A 57 0.79 -47.49 -5.53
N PRO A 58 1.47 -48.62 -5.37
CA PRO A 58 1.67 -49.56 -6.48
C PRO A 58 0.34 -50.19 -6.92
N HIS A 59 -0.59 -50.45 -5.97
CA HIS A 59 -1.96 -50.95 -6.17
C HIS A 59 -2.86 -50.45 -5.01
N ASN A 60 -4.19 -50.46 -5.17
CA ASN A 60 -5.20 -50.04 -4.16
C ASN A 60 -5.15 -48.55 -3.75
N ALA A 61 -5.26 -47.64 -4.74
CA ALA A 61 -5.47 -46.21 -4.48
C ALA A 61 -6.97 -45.87 -4.34
N ALA A 62 -7.29 -44.85 -3.53
CA ALA A 62 -8.62 -44.23 -3.46
C ALA A 62 -8.59 -42.89 -4.23
N PRO A 63 -9.62 -42.57 -5.03
CA PRO A 63 -9.46 -42.13 -6.41
C PRO A 63 -8.92 -40.71 -6.59
N SER A 64 -7.76 -40.60 -7.22
CA SER A 64 -7.39 -39.60 -8.24
C SER A 64 -6.20 -40.20 -9.00
N ALA A 65 -6.22 -40.24 -10.33
CA ALA A 65 -5.01 -40.58 -11.06
C ALA A 65 -3.96 -39.46 -10.86
N PRO A 66 -2.67 -39.78 -10.69
CA PRO A 66 -2.07 -41.12 -10.54
C PRO A 66 -2.30 -41.71 -9.14
N LEU A 67 -2.26 -43.04 -9.03
CA LEU A 67 -2.51 -43.84 -7.81
C LEU A 67 -1.93 -43.18 -6.53
N TRP A 68 -2.75 -42.39 -5.85
CA TRP A 68 -2.37 -41.65 -4.64
C TRP A 68 -2.49 -42.52 -3.41
N ASN A 69 -1.43 -42.61 -2.61
CA ASN A 69 -1.34 -43.53 -1.49
C ASN A 69 -1.84 -42.95 -0.17
N ARG A 70 -2.67 -41.91 -0.20
CA ARG A 70 -3.20 -41.27 1.00
C ARG A 70 -4.70 -41.08 0.87
N ARG A 71 -5.38 -41.01 2.01
CA ARG A 71 -6.79 -40.66 2.07
C ARG A 71 -6.99 -39.21 1.65
N THR A 72 -8.13 -38.92 1.03
CA THR A 72 -8.58 -37.56 0.81
C THR A 72 -8.91 -36.90 2.16
N PRO A 73 -8.48 -35.65 2.40
CA PRO A 73 -8.89 -34.87 3.58
C PRO A 73 -10.41 -34.80 3.73
N GLY A 74 -10.90 -34.89 4.97
CA GLY A 74 -12.34 -34.96 5.28
C GLY A 74 -12.98 -33.63 5.73
N GLY A 75 -12.20 -32.57 5.93
CA GLY A 75 -12.69 -31.30 6.48
C GLY A 75 -13.02 -30.26 5.39
N PRO A 76 -13.99 -29.36 5.61
CA PRO A 76 -14.15 -28.20 4.75
C PRO A 76 -12.97 -27.24 4.95
N TYR A 77 -12.44 -26.74 3.84
CA TYR A 77 -11.45 -25.65 3.84
C TYR A 77 -12.15 -24.29 3.89
N ILE A 78 -11.43 -23.26 4.32
CA ILE A 78 -11.84 -21.86 4.20
C ILE A 78 -11.08 -21.25 3.02
N PRO A 79 -11.69 -21.09 1.83
CA PRO A 79 -11.00 -20.56 0.67
C PRO A 79 -10.71 -19.06 0.79
N TYR A 80 -9.73 -18.59 0.03
CA TYR A 80 -9.40 -17.18 -0.10
C TYR A 80 -10.56 -16.33 -0.63
N THR A 81 -10.80 -15.19 0.02
CA THR A 81 -11.78 -14.18 -0.40
C THR A 81 -11.24 -12.76 -0.19
N SER A 82 -11.62 -11.84 -1.08
CA SER A 82 -11.26 -10.42 -0.98
C SER A 82 -12.18 -9.56 -1.84
N SER A 83 -12.37 -8.29 -1.48
CA SER A 83 -13.22 -7.35 -2.25
C SER A 83 -12.68 -7.07 -3.66
N THR A 84 -11.38 -7.27 -3.90
CA THR A 84 -10.79 -7.09 -5.23
C THR A 84 -10.66 -8.37 -6.04
N THR A 85 -10.92 -9.53 -5.44
CA THR A 85 -10.86 -10.80 -6.17
C THR A 85 -12.04 -10.88 -7.13
N ARG A 86 -11.81 -11.46 -8.31
CA ARG A 86 -12.85 -11.74 -9.31
C ARG A 86 -13.07 -13.23 -9.50
N ALA A 87 -12.05 -14.04 -9.23
CA ALA A 87 -12.21 -15.48 -9.10
C ALA A 87 -13.11 -15.81 -7.91
N ALA A 88 -13.80 -16.95 -7.98
CA ALA A 88 -14.53 -17.52 -6.86
C ALA A 88 -13.93 -18.91 -6.55
N PRO A 89 -12.82 -18.96 -5.78
CA PRO A 89 -12.22 -20.22 -5.37
C PRO A 89 -13.21 -21.05 -4.55
N GLY A 90 -13.38 -22.32 -4.95
CA GLY A 90 -14.20 -23.28 -4.24
C GLY A 90 -13.40 -24.08 -3.22
N GLN A 91 -13.95 -25.22 -2.81
CA GLN A 91 -13.18 -26.22 -2.08
C GLN A 91 -12.02 -26.73 -2.95
N PRO A 92 -10.86 -27.08 -2.36
CA PRO A 92 -9.75 -27.66 -3.10
C PRO A 92 -10.15 -28.92 -3.87
N THR A 93 -9.62 -29.06 -5.08
CA THR A 93 -9.87 -30.20 -5.98
C THR A 93 -8.56 -30.71 -6.58
N GLY A 94 -8.63 -31.84 -7.29
CA GLY A 94 -7.53 -32.35 -8.09
C GLY A 94 -6.21 -32.43 -7.31
N ALA A 95 -5.12 -31.97 -7.93
CA ALA A 95 -3.78 -32.03 -7.36
C ALA A 95 -3.64 -31.24 -6.06
N SER A 96 -4.32 -30.09 -5.91
CA SER A 96 -4.27 -29.32 -4.67
C SER A 96 -4.79 -30.11 -3.47
N LEU A 97 -5.89 -30.86 -3.64
CA LEU A 97 -6.44 -31.71 -2.58
C LEU A 97 -5.49 -32.87 -2.21
N LEU A 98 -4.73 -33.39 -3.19
CA LEU A 98 -3.69 -34.39 -2.94
C LEU A 98 -2.56 -33.80 -2.09
N CYS A 99 -2.04 -32.63 -2.45
CA CYS A 99 -1.01 -31.94 -1.67
C CYS A 99 -1.50 -31.67 -0.24
N LEU A 100 -2.74 -31.19 -0.10
CA LEU A 100 -3.33 -30.89 1.20
C LEU A 100 -3.49 -32.13 2.09
N SER A 101 -3.57 -33.35 1.55
CA SER A 101 -3.53 -34.59 2.35
C SER A 101 -2.27 -34.77 3.21
N CYS A 102 -1.22 -33.97 2.96
CA CYS A 102 -0.12 -33.76 3.89
C CYS A 102 -0.19 -32.34 4.47
N HIS A 103 -0.22 -31.33 3.60
CA HIS A 103 0.05 -29.93 3.93
C HIS A 103 -1.05 -29.25 4.77
N ASP A 104 -2.25 -29.82 4.87
CA ASP A 104 -3.26 -29.35 5.82
C ASP A 104 -2.99 -29.82 7.27
N GLY A 105 -2.08 -30.78 7.45
CA GLY A 105 -1.68 -31.30 8.74
C GLY A 105 -2.76 -32.05 9.51
N THR A 106 -3.82 -32.52 8.86
CA THR A 106 -4.93 -33.28 9.47
C THR A 106 -4.73 -34.79 9.41
N ILE A 107 -3.96 -35.27 8.43
CA ILE A 107 -3.66 -36.71 8.23
C ILE A 107 -2.21 -36.99 8.65
N ALA A 108 -1.98 -38.09 9.36
CA ALA A 108 -0.63 -38.51 9.71
C ALA A 108 0.21 -38.82 8.46
N LEU A 109 1.49 -38.43 8.47
CA LEU A 109 2.40 -38.62 7.34
C LEU A 109 2.60 -40.10 6.99
N GLY A 110 2.65 -40.97 7.99
CA GLY A 110 2.79 -42.41 7.81
C GLY A 110 1.49 -43.15 7.46
N ASP A 111 0.32 -42.50 7.50
CA ASP A 111 -0.95 -43.13 7.15
C ASP A 111 -1.10 -43.25 5.64
N VAL A 112 -0.70 -44.40 5.10
CA VAL A 112 -0.70 -44.70 3.67
C VAL A 112 -1.63 -45.86 3.34
N LEU A 113 -2.33 -45.80 2.21
CA LEU A 113 -3.38 -46.75 1.83
C LEU A 113 -2.86 -48.16 1.50
N SER A 114 -1.64 -48.26 0.99
CA SER A 114 -1.02 -49.53 0.60
C SER A 114 -0.56 -50.38 1.78
N ARG A 115 -0.71 -49.90 3.02
CA ARG A 115 -0.30 -50.58 4.25
C ARG A 115 -1.49 -50.69 5.21
N THR A 116 -1.55 -51.79 5.95
CA THR A 116 -2.57 -52.02 6.99
C THR A 116 -2.28 -51.30 8.30
N SER A 117 -1.01 -50.94 8.52
CA SER A 117 -0.54 -50.18 9.68
C SER A 117 0.27 -48.97 9.19
N PRO A 118 0.12 -47.79 9.82
CA PRO A 118 0.88 -46.61 9.45
C PRO A 118 2.40 -46.83 9.51
N VAL A 119 3.13 -46.23 8.58
CA VAL A 119 4.58 -46.14 8.65
C VAL A 119 4.97 -45.37 9.90
N VAL A 120 5.83 -45.96 10.73
CA VAL A 120 6.32 -45.30 11.94
C VAL A 120 7.27 -44.17 11.54
N MET A 121 6.89 -42.95 11.89
CA MET A 121 7.70 -41.76 11.69
C MET A 121 8.69 -41.58 12.85
N ALA A 122 9.86 -41.03 12.55
CA ALA A 122 10.92 -40.77 13.51
C ALA A 122 10.65 -39.50 14.32
N ARG A 123 11.37 -39.36 15.44
CA ARG A 123 11.47 -38.09 16.21
C ARG A 123 10.12 -37.53 16.70
N GLY A 124 9.10 -38.40 16.84
CA GLY A 124 7.77 -38.01 17.30
C GLY A 124 6.95 -37.19 16.29
N VAL A 125 7.41 -37.03 15.05
CA VAL A 125 6.68 -36.29 14.01
C VAL A 125 5.57 -37.17 13.45
N THR A 126 4.31 -36.85 13.71
CA THR A 126 3.18 -37.65 13.22
C THR A 126 2.48 -37.02 12.02
N THR A 127 2.26 -35.70 12.05
CA THR A 127 1.67 -34.89 10.96
C THR A 127 2.70 -33.91 10.42
N MET A 128 2.34 -33.13 9.38
CA MET A 128 3.18 -32.04 8.92
C MET A 128 3.58 -31.12 10.09
N PRO A 129 4.90 -30.88 10.31
CA PRO A 129 5.37 -29.98 11.35
C PRO A 129 4.85 -28.55 11.17
N SER A 130 4.80 -27.77 12.26
CA SER A 130 4.54 -26.33 12.15
C SER A 130 5.61 -25.63 11.31
N GLY A 131 5.18 -24.61 10.56
CA GLY A 131 6.03 -23.82 9.68
C GLY A 131 5.41 -23.61 8.30
N PRO A 132 6.15 -23.01 7.34
CA PRO A 132 5.62 -22.60 6.04
C PRO A 132 5.09 -23.74 5.16
N GLY A 133 5.45 -24.98 5.47
CA GLY A 133 4.94 -26.16 4.77
C GLY A 133 3.59 -26.66 5.29
N ARG A 134 3.04 -26.12 6.38
CA ARG A 134 1.75 -26.55 6.94
C ARG A 134 0.73 -25.43 6.79
N LEU A 135 -0.03 -25.49 5.70
CA LEU A 135 -1.07 -24.50 5.36
C LEU A 135 -2.29 -24.61 6.30
N GLY A 136 -2.64 -25.83 6.70
CA GLY A 136 -3.86 -26.07 7.47
C GLY A 136 -5.11 -26.13 6.60
N THR A 137 -6.28 -26.04 7.24
CA THR A 137 -7.59 -26.03 6.56
C THR A 137 -8.11 -24.61 6.32
N ASP A 138 -7.47 -23.60 6.89
CA ASP A 138 -7.77 -22.20 6.61
C ASP A 138 -6.83 -21.72 5.51
N LEU A 139 -7.34 -21.59 4.27
CA LEU A 139 -6.59 -21.14 3.10
C LEU A 139 -6.88 -19.66 2.79
N SER A 140 -7.49 -18.93 3.73
CA SER A 140 -7.88 -17.53 3.51
C SER A 140 -6.68 -16.58 3.46
N ASP A 141 -5.50 -17.06 3.83
CA ASP A 141 -4.20 -16.37 3.79
C ASP A 141 -3.23 -16.94 2.74
N ASP A 142 -3.73 -17.79 1.84
CA ASP A 142 -2.97 -18.38 0.75
C ASP A 142 -3.44 -17.87 -0.62
N HIS A 143 -2.52 -17.84 -1.58
CA HIS A 143 -2.84 -17.57 -2.96
C HIS A 143 -3.84 -18.63 -3.45
N PRO A 144 -4.97 -18.22 -4.05
CA PRO A 144 -6.05 -19.14 -4.37
C PRO A 144 -5.60 -20.21 -5.37
N VAL A 145 -6.16 -21.41 -5.19
CA VAL A 145 -6.05 -22.58 -6.06
C VAL A 145 -7.42 -23.21 -6.26
N SER A 146 -7.53 -24.21 -7.14
CA SER A 146 -8.76 -24.95 -7.43
C SER A 146 -9.90 -24.05 -7.93
N PHE A 147 -9.57 -23.17 -8.88
CA PHE A 147 -10.54 -22.39 -9.64
C PHE A 147 -10.16 -22.35 -11.11
N VAL A 148 -11.15 -22.22 -11.99
CA VAL A 148 -10.94 -22.11 -13.44
C VAL A 148 -10.27 -20.78 -13.77
N TYR A 149 -9.07 -20.82 -14.35
CA TYR A 149 -8.38 -19.65 -14.87
C TYR A 149 -8.64 -19.50 -16.37
N SER A 150 -9.73 -18.80 -16.70
CA SER A 150 -10.18 -18.61 -18.09
C SER A 150 -9.75 -17.27 -18.68
N ALA A 151 -9.81 -17.17 -20.01
CA ALA A 151 -9.63 -15.90 -20.72
C ALA A 151 -10.68 -14.84 -20.31
N SER A 152 -11.91 -15.26 -19.97
CA SER A 152 -12.95 -14.36 -19.46
C SER A 152 -12.62 -13.81 -18.08
N LEU A 153 -12.08 -14.64 -17.19
CA LEU A 153 -11.59 -14.19 -15.88
C LEU A 153 -10.45 -13.20 -16.06
N ALA A 154 -9.48 -13.52 -16.93
CA ALA A 154 -8.34 -12.64 -17.20
C ALA A 154 -8.77 -11.25 -17.71
N ALA A 155 -9.79 -11.21 -18.58
CA ALA A 155 -10.33 -9.98 -19.15
C ALA A 155 -11.17 -9.13 -18.16
N THR A 156 -11.56 -9.67 -16.99
CA THR A 156 -12.52 -8.99 -16.09
C THR A 156 -11.95 -7.69 -15.50
N ARG A 157 -10.66 -7.66 -15.17
CA ARG A 157 -9.96 -6.49 -14.61
C ARG A 157 -8.75 -6.04 -15.45
N GLY A 158 -8.28 -6.89 -16.39
CA GLY A 158 -7.18 -6.56 -17.30
C GLY A 158 -5.80 -6.58 -16.64
N ASP A 159 -5.69 -7.06 -15.40
CA ASP A 159 -4.43 -7.22 -14.66
C ASP A 159 -3.93 -8.67 -14.61
N LEU A 160 -4.56 -9.54 -15.41
CA LEU A 160 -4.23 -10.95 -15.55
C LEU A 160 -3.85 -11.27 -17.00
N VAL A 161 -2.84 -12.12 -17.16
CA VAL A 161 -2.40 -12.64 -18.46
C VAL A 161 -3.43 -13.63 -18.99
N ASN A 162 -3.66 -13.65 -20.31
CA ASN A 162 -4.55 -14.67 -20.89
C ASN A 162 -3.94 -16.07 -20.66
N PRO A 163 -4.69 -17.06 -20.15
CA PRO A 163 -4.17 -18.40 -19.89
C PRO A 163 -3.59 -19.09 -21.13
N ALA A 164 -4.01 -18.72 -22.35
CA ALA A 164 -3.42 -19.23 -23.60
C ALA A 164 -1.98 -18.77 -23.84
N ALA A 165 -1.51 -17.73 -23.13
CA ALA A 165 -0.13 -17.24 -23.18
C ALA A 165 0.76 -17.89 -22.10
N LEU A 166 0.19 -18.72 -21.21
CA LEU A 166 0.99 -19.51 -20.29
C LEU A 166 1.79 -20.54 -21.09
N THR A 167 3.10 -20.60 -20.87
CA THR A 167 4.02 -21.48 -21.59
C THR A 167 4.99 -22.13 -20.63
N GLY A 168 5.63 -23.22 -21.07
CA GLY A 168 6.61 -23.96 -20.27
C GLY A 168 5.96 -24.76 -19.14
N TRP A 169 6.56 -24.69 -17.95
CA TRP A 169 6.19 -25.52 -16.80
C TRP A 169 4.99 -25.01 -16.01
N ILE A 170 4.60 -23.75 -16.23
CA ILE A 170 3.40 -23.16 -15.62
C ILE A 170 2.20 -23.58 -16.46
N ARG A 171 1.41 -24.51 -15.94
CA ARG A 171 0.27 -25.10 -16.63
C ARG A 171 -0.94 -25.24 -15.73
N LEU A 172 -2.12 -25.11 -16.33
CA LEU A 172 -3.38 -25.45 -15.71
C LEU A 172 -3.60 -26.96 -15.79
N ASP A 173 -4.47 -27.48 -14.93
CA ASP A 173 -4.88 -28.88 -15.03
C ASP A 173 -5.78 -29.13 -16.26
N ALA A 174 -6.15 -30.39 -16.49
CA ALA A 174 -6.99 -30.78 -17.63
C ALA A 174 -8.39 -30.15 -17.63
N SER A 175 -8.84 -29.62 -16.49
CA SER A 175 -10.11 -28.90 -16.35
C SER A 175 -9.93 -27.37 -16.49
N GLY A 176 -8.73 -26.90 -16.81
CA GLY A 176 -8.40 -25.47 -16.90
C GLY A 176 -8.33 -24.79 -15.53
N GLN A 177 -8.11 -25.54 -14.44
CA GLN A 177 -7.97 -24.97 -13.11
C GLN A 177 -6.52 -24.68 -12.75
N LEU A 178 -6.30 -23.59 -12.01
CA LEU A 178 -5.03 -23.32 -11.35
C LEU A 178 -4.93 -24.23 -10.12
N GLN A 179 -3.88 -25.04 -10.05
CA GLN A 179 -3.64 -25.99 -8.94
C GLN A 179 -2.30 -25.69 -8.27
N CYS A 180 -2.01 -26.35 -7.15
CA CYS A 180 -0.67 -26.27 -6.52
C CYS A 180 0.44 -26.66 -7.51
N THR A 181 0.16 -27.61 -8.41
CA THR A 181 1.08 -28.04 -9.47
C THR A 181 1.30 -27.04 -10.60
N THR A 182 0.53 -25.94 -10.64
CA THR A 182 0.81 -24.81 -11.53
C THR A 182 2.05 -24.05 -11.08
N CYS A 183 2.34 -24.06 -9.77
CA CYS A 183 3.49 -23.37 -9.17
C CYS A 183 4.57 -24.32 -8.67
N HIS A 184 4.21 -25.55 -8.27
CA HIS A 184 5.11 -26.51 -7.65
C HIS A 184 5.26 -27.82 -8.42
N ASP A 185 6.48 -28.35 -8.53
CA ASP A 185 6.74 -29.74 -8.93
C ASP A 185 7.23 -30.54 -7.73
N PRO A 186 6.44 -31.50 -7.20
CA PRO A 186 6.86 -32.27 -6.03
C PRO A 186 8.12 -33.12 -6.26
N HIS A 187 8.56 -33.30 -7.51
CA HIS A 187 9.73 -34.11 -7.87
C HIS A 187 10.99 -33.30 -8.21
N ASP A 188 10.89 -31.97 -8.28
CA ASP A 188 12.01 -31.11 -8.68
C ASP A 188 12.11 -29.87 -7.78
N ASP A 189 13.22 -29.76 -7.05
CA ASP A 189 13.52 -28.63 -6.17
C ASP A 189 14.63 -27.72 -6.73
N THR A 190 14.87 -27.77 -8.05
CA THR A 190 15.92 -26.98 -8.73
C THR A 190 15.86 -25.49 -8.40
N TYR A 191 14.65 -24.93 -8.27
CA TYR A 191 14.43 -23.51 -7.97
C TYR A 191 14.15 -23.22 -6.48
N GLY A 192 14.24 -24.24 -5.62
CA GLY A 192 13.85 -24.15 -4.22
C GLY A 192 12.32 -24.05 -4.03
N LYS A 193 11.83 -24.45 -2.85
CA LYS A 193 10.39 -24.49 -2.53
C LYS A 193 9.58 -25.29 -3.57
N PHE A 194 10.22 -26.23 -4.28
CA PHE A 194 9.66 -27.00 -5.38
C PHE A 194 9.07 -26.16 -6.51
N LEU A 195 9.51 -24.90 -6.70
CA LEU A 195 8.91 -24.05 -7.72
C LEU A 195 9.20 -24.58 -9.13
N VAL A 196 8.22 -24.49 -10.03
CA VAL A 196 8.38 -24.92 -11.44
C VAL A 196 9.26 -23.99 -12.27
N VAL A 197 9.50 -22.76 -11.78
CA VAL A 197 10.40 -21.76 -12.37
C VAL A 197 11.02 -20.91 -11.25
N SER A 198 12.15 -20.26 -11.54
CA SER A 198 12.73 -19.27 -10.63
C SER A 198 11.75 -18.12 -10.33
N ASN A 199 11.66 -17.71 -9.06
CA ASN A 199 10.88 -16.52 -8.66
C ASN A 199 11.73 -15.27 -8.44
N GLN A 200 12.96 -15.22 -8.98
CA GLN A 200 13.79 -14.03 -8.89
C GLN A 200 13.05 -12.80 -9.46
N ALA A 201 13.06 -11.68 -8.73
CA ALA A 201 12.32 -10.46 -9.08
C ALA A 201 10.83 -10.72 -9.38
N SER A 202 10.22 -11.68 -8.68
CA SER A 202 8.82 -12.12 -8.84
C SER A 202 8.48 -12.59 -10.25
N ALA A 203 9.41 -13.27 -10.93
CA ALA A 203 9.20 -13.78 -12.28
C ALA A 203 8.01 -14.76 -12.38
N LEU A 204 7.79 -15.62 -11.37
CA LEU A 204 6.64 -16.52 -11.33
C LEU A 204 5.34 -15.71 -11.26
N CYS A 205 5.25 -14.71 -10.38
CA CYS A 205 4.05 -13.89 -10.22
C CYS A 205 3.69 -13.16 -11.53
N GLN A 206 4.69 -12.61 -12.21
CA GLN A 206 4.53 -11.84 -13.45
C GLN A 206 4.11 -12.68 -14.67
N THR A 207 4.12 -14.02 -14.57
CA THR A 207 3.55 -14.88 -15.60
C THR A 207 2.02 -14.81 -15.65
N CYS A 208 1.39 -14.49 -14.52
CA CYS A 208 -0.06 -14.38 -14.40
C CYS A 208 -0.52 -12.95 -14.09
N HIS A 209 0.21 -12.20 -13.26
CA HIS A 209 -0.20 -10.87 -12.78
C HIS A 209 0.56 -9.76 -13.52
N VAL A 210 -0.19 -8.94 -14.27
CA VAL A 210 0.33 -7.78 -15.01
C VAL A 210 -0.27 -6.49 -14.45
N LYS A 211 0.42 -5.88 -13.48
CA LYS A 211 -0.03 -4.61 -12.90
C LYS A 211 0.38 -3.43 -13.77
N SER A 212 -0.60 -2.60 -14.11
CA SER A 212 -0.38 -1.33 -14.81
C SER A 212 0.66 -0.47 -14.08
N ALA A 213 1.55 0.17 -14.84
CA ALA A 213 2.64 1.04 -14.35
C ALA A 213 3.75 0.35 -13.51
N TRP A 214 3.61 -0.92 -13.15
CA TRP A 214 4.61 -1.63 -12.33
C TRP A 214 6.02 -1.59 -12.93
N SER A 215 6.12 -1.76 -14.25
CA SER A 215 7.40 -1.76 -14.98
C SER A 215 8.19 -0.45 -14.85
N GLN A 216 7.52 0.66 -14.51
CA GLN A 216 8.12 1.98 -14.33
C GLN A 216 8.15 2.44 -12.88
N SER A 217 7.60 1.64 -11.95
CA SER A 217 7.52 2.01 -10.55
C SER A 217 8.91 2.03 -9.90
N SER A 218 9.10 2.93 -8.93
CA SER A 218 10.31 2.99 -8.13
C SER A 218 10.58 1.68 -7.40
N HIS A 219 9.54 0.99 -6.92
CA HIS A 219 9.71 -0.30 -6.22
C HIS A 219 10.23 -1.40 -7.15
N ARG A 220 9.77 -1.46 -8.41
CA ARG A 220 10.28 -2.42 -9.39
C ARG A 220 11.75 -2.18 -9.75
N LEU A 221 12.14 -0.91 -9.85
CA LEU A 221 13.44 -0.47 -10.37
C LEU A 221 14.51 -0.23 -9.28
N SER A 222 14.13 -0.23 -8.01
CA SER A 222 15.01 0.15 -6.91
C SER A 222 16.05 -0.92 -6.58
N ASN A 223 17.32 -0.56 -6.69
CA ASN A 223 18.43 -1.38 -6.20
C ASN A 223 18.80 -1.06 -4.74
N ALA A 224 17.92 -0.39 -3.99
CA ALA A 224 18.15 -0.12 -2.58
C ALA A 224 18.29 -1.44 -1.80
N THR A 225 19.28 -1.47 -0.91
CA THR A 225 19.57 -2.59 -0.02
C THR A 225 19.14 -2.24 1.40
N TRP A 226 18.80 -3.26 2.18
CA TRP A 226 18.66 -3.12 3.62
C TRP A 226 20.02 -3.00 4.30
N ASN A 227 20.16 -2.09 5.27
CA ASN A 227 21.40 -1.84 5.99
C ASN A 227 21.67 -2.81 7.16
N GLY A 228 20.80 -3.81 7.39
CA GLY A 228 20.92 -4.78 8.48
C GLY A 228 20.33 -4.32 9.82
N ALA A 229 19.81 -3.09 9.92
CA ALA A 229 19.17 -2.60 11.14
C ALA A 229 17.69 -3.03 11.18
N GLY A 230 17.25 -3.59 12.32
CA GLY A 230 15.90 -4.13 12.45
C GLY A 230 14.77 -3.09 12.25
N PRO A 231 13.56 -3.53 11.83
CA PRO A 231 13.22 -4.89 11.42
C PRO A 231 13.73 -5.23 10.01
N ASP A 232 13.94 -6.51 9.74
CA ASP A 232 14.23 -7.02 8.39
C ASP A 232 12.99 -6.81 7.49
N PRO A 233 13.11 -6.11 6.35
CA PRO A 233 11.99 -5.91 5.42
C PRO A 233 11.57 -7.17 4.65
N TRP A 234 12.40 -8.22 4.62
CA TRP A 234 12.24 -9.38 3.74
C TRP A 234 12.27 -10.70 4.51
N PRO A 235 11.29 -10.97 5.39
CA PRO A 235 11.36 -12.10 6.32
C PRO A 235 11.26 -13.48 5.65
N HIS A 236 10.86 -13.57 4.38
CA HIS A 236 10.58 -14.84 3.69
C HIS A 236 11.23 -14.98 2.30
N THR A 237 12.08 -14.02 1.94
CA THR A 237 12.85 -13.98 0.69
C THR A 237 14.33 -13.75 0.96
N ASN A 238 15.19 -14.16 0.02
CA ASN A 238 16.65 -14.02 0.12
C ASN A 238 17.20 -12.92 -0.81
N GLY A 239 16.34 -12.08 -1.38
CA GLY A 239 16.77 -11.02 -2.28
C GLY A 239 17.49 -9.91 -1.52
N ALA A 240 18.61 -9.42 -2.05
CA ALA A 240 19.40 -8.37 -1.40
C ALA A 240 18.88 -6.94 -1.67
N THR A 241 18.02 -6.77 -2.67
CA THR A 241 17.51 -5.45 -3.10
C THR A 241 15.98 -5.45 -3.17
N VAL A 242 15.39 -4.25 -3.09
CA VAL A 242 13.95 -4.07 -3.32
C VAL A 242 13.54 -4.67 -4.69
N SER A 243 14.30 -4.42 -5.76
CA SER A 243 14.02 -4.96 -7.10
C SER A 243 14.12 -6.48 -7.19
N ALA A 244 14.99 -7.13 -6.41
CA ALA A 244 15.15 -8.58 -6.39
C ALA A 244 14.00 -9.28 -5.65
N ASN A 245 13.46 -8.65 -4.59
CA ASN A 245 12.30 -9.14 -3.85
C ASN A 245 10.96 -8.79 -4.53
N ALA A 246 10.92 -7.72 -5.33
CA ALA A 246 9.79 -7.31 -6.18
C ALA A 246 8.41 -7.37 -5.49
N CYS A 247 7.49 -8.23 -5.91
CA CYS A 247 6.15 -8.31 -5.32
C CYS A 247 6.19 -8.78 -3.86
N GLU A 248 7.17 -9.63 -3.52
CA GLU A 248 7.32 -10.22 -2.18
C GLU A 248 7.87 -9.24 -1.13
N ASN A 249 8.27 -8.03 -1.54
CA ASN A 249 8.50 -6.93 -0.58
C ASN A 249 7.27 -6.68 0.31
N CYS A 250 6.07 -6.88 -0.23
CA CYS A 250 4.82 -6.63 0.48
C CYS A 250 3.89 -7.83 0.48
N HIS A 251 3.92 -8.66 -0.58
CA HIS A 251 3.01 -9.78 -0.73
C HIS A 251 3.62 -11.10 -0.24
N GLN A 252 2.81 -11.90 0.45
CA GLN A 252 3.17 -13.23 0.90
C GLN A 252 2.21 -14.24 0.28
N PRO A 253 2.66 -15.14 -0.61
CA PRO A 253 1.76 -16.06 -1.31
C PRO A 253 1.13 -17.11 -0.39
N HIS A 254 1.76 -17.44 0.73
CA HIS A 254 1.29 -18.47 1.66
C HIS A 254 1.41 -18.04 3.11
N SER A 255 0.38 -18.31 3.92
CA SER A 255 0.34 -17.94 5.34
C SER A 255 0.51 -16.43 5.59
N ALA A 256 -0.08 -15.59 4.74
CA ALA A 256 -0.02 -14.14 4.85
C ALA A 256 -0.76 -13.60 6.09
N ALA A 257 -0.09 -12.80 6.92
CA ALA A 257 -0.78 -12.18 8.07
C ALA A 257 -1.92 -11.25 7.62
N GLY A 258 -1.70 -10.48 6.55
CA GLY A 258 -2.70 -9.63 5.92
C GLY A 258 -3.56 -10.38 4.89
N LYS A 259 -4.43 -11.27 5.36
CA LYS A 259 -5.20 -12.23 4.55
C LYS A 259 -5.82 -11.65 3.29
N LYS A 260 -6.67 -10.62 3.42
CA LYS A 260 -7.47 -10.07 2.29
C LYS A 260 -6.65 -9.58 1.09
N ARG A 261 -5.37 -9.23 1.25
CA ARG A 261 -4.49 -8.76 0.16
C ARG A 261 -3.21 -9.57 0.04
N LEU A 262 -3.13 -10.66 0.82
CA LEU A 262 -1.95 -11.49 0.95
C LEU A 262 -0.71 -10.64 1.28
N LEU A 263 -0.81 -9.78 2.30
CA LEU A 263 0.29 -8.93 2.75
C LEU A 263 1.12 -9.61 3.86
N ASN A 264 2.41 -9.29 3.90
CA ASN A 264 3.36 -9.83 4.89
C ASN A 264 2.90 -9.56 6.34
N ALA A 265 2.28 -8.41 6.60
CA ALA A 265 1.73 -8.03 7.89
C ALA A 265 0.25 -7.67 7.81
N LEU A 266 -0.49 -7.91 8.91
CA LEU A 266 -1.87 -7.47 9.07
C LEU A 266 -1.98 -5.94 9.11
N ASN A 267 -1.09 -5.30 9.87
CA ASN A 267 -1.03 -3.86 10.00
C ASN A 267 -0.37 -3.26 8.76
N GLU A 268 -1.02 -2.28 8.16
CA GLU A 268 -0.63 -1.66 6.90
C GLU A 268 0.78 -1.05 6.98
N GLU A 269 1.12 -0.36 8.08
CA GLU A 269 2.43 0.27 8.25
C GLU A 269 3.56 -0.73 8.34
N ALA A 270 3.32 -1.91 8.91
CA ALA A 270 4.33 -2.94 9.04
C ALA A 270 4.76 -3.52 7.68
N ASN A 271 3.99 -3.27 6.62
CA ASN A 271 4.37 -3.58 5.23
C ASN A 271 5.21 -2.47 4.59
N CYS A 272 5.26 -1.27 5.17
CA CYS A 272 5.89 -0.08 4.60
C CYS A 272 7.14 0.37 5.39
N TYR A 273 7.02 0.49 6.71
CA TYR A 273 8.06 1.01 7.60
C TYR A 273 9.38 0.25 7.57
N PRO A 274 9.44 -1.10 7.46
CA PRO A 274 10.73 -1.79 7.40
C PRO A 274 11.66 -1.27 6.31
N CYS A 275 11.11 -0.77 5.19
CA CYS A 275 11.85 -0.11 4.13
C CYS A 275 11.94 1.41 4.33
N HIS A 276 10.88 2.03 4.84
CA HIS A 276 10.69 3.49 4.86
C HIS A 276 11.05 4.20 6.18
N ASN A 277 11.67 3.48 7.11
CA ASN A 277 12.19 4.00 8.39
C ASN A 277 13.62 4.53 8.32
N GLY A 278 14.23 4.62 7.12
CA GLY A 278 15.63 4.99 6.95
C GLY A 278 16.60 3.81 6.75
N ASN A 279 16.13 2.56 6.85
CA ASN A 279 16.99 1.37 6.77
C ASN A 279 17.19 0.82 5.35
N ALA A 280 16.26 1.11 4.43
CA ALA A 280 16.42 0.81 2.99
C ALA A 280 16.22 2.07 2.15
N ALA A 281 15.11 2.79 2.36
CA ALA A 281 14.92 4.12 1.80
C ALA A 281 15.77 5.14 2.55
N ALA A 282 16.40 6.08 1.83
CA ALA A 282 17.26 7.10 2.43
C ALA A 282 16.53 8.10 3.34
N LYS A 283 15.20 8.23 3.21
CA LYS A 283 14.38 9.12 4.04
C LYS A 283 13.58 8.30 5.04
N ASN A 284 13.50 8.79 6.27
CA ASN A 284 12.74 8.18 7.35
C ASN A 284 11.38 8.87 7.49
N ILE A 285 10.33 8.31 6.87
CA ILE A 285 8.96 8.84 7.03
C ILE A 285 8.32 8.42 8.36
N GLN A 286 8.77 7.31 8.96
CA GLN A 286 8.26 6.85 10.24
C GLN A 286 8.52 7.88 11.35
N ALA A 287 9.69 8.53 11.35
CA ALA A 287 10.01 9.61 12.27
C ALA A 287 9.12 10.85 12.09
N GLU A 288 8.69 11.13 10.87
CA GLU A 288 7.79 12.25 10.58
C GLU A 288 6.38 12.00 11.09
N LEU A 289 5.91 10.75 10.97
CA LEU A 289 4.63 10.27 11.50
C LEU A 289 4.63 10.09 13.02
N ALA A 290 5.65 10.59 13.73
CA ALA A 290 5.68 10.69 15.19
C ALA A 290 5.55 12.14 15.68
N LYS A 291 5.42 13.13 14.78
CA LYS A 291 5.33 14.56 15.13
C LYS A 291 3.94 14.94 15.65
N VAL A 292 3.86 16.08 16.37
CA VAL A 292 2.64 16.56 17.04
C VAL A 292 1.47 16.89 16.10
N SER A 293 1.73 17.11 14.82
CA SER A 293 0.73 17.29 13.78
C SER A 293 1.04 16.35 12.63
N LEU A 294 0.16 15.42 12.31
CA LEU A 294 0.46 14.35 11.36
C LEU A 294 -0.82 13.84 10.65
N HIS A 295 -0.63 13.04 9.60
CA HIS A 295 -1.68 12.15 9.11
C HIS A 295 -1.60 10.82 9.89
N PRO A 296 -2.62 10.46 10.68
CA PRO A 296 -2.52 9.41 11.69
C PRO A 296 -2.72 8.00 11.12
N VAL A 297 -1.76 7.52 10.32
CA VAL A 297 -1.87 6.20 9.68
C VAL A 297 -2.03 5.08 10.70
N ALA A 298 -1.19 5.08 11.75
CA ALA A 298 -1.20 4.05 12.78
C ALA A 298 -2.40 4.11 13.76
N SER A 299 -3.38 4.97 13.53
CA SER A 299 -4.59 5.06 14.37
C SER A 299 -5.67 4.07 13.97
N THR A 300 -5.56 3.47 12.79
CA THR A 300 -6.47 2.45 12.30
C THR A 300 -5.71 1.22 11.78
N THR A 301 -6.41 0.11 11.65
CA THR A 301 -5.83 -1.13 11.10
C THR A 301 -6.93 -1.91 10.42
N GLY A 302 -6.70 -2.35 9.17
CA GLY A 302 -7.64 -3.18 8.42
C GLY A 302 -8.96 -2.51 8.06
N VAL A 303 -9.01 -1.17 8.12
CA VAL A 303 -10.21 -0.38 7.80
C VAL A 303 -10.26 0.03 6.32
N HIS A 304 -9.11 0.16 5.68
CA HIS A 304 -9.03 0.54 4.28
C HIS A 304 -9.45 -0.61 3.37
N ASP A 305 -10.31 -0.30 2.39
CA ASP A 305 -10.65 -1.21 1.31
C ASP A 305 -10.47 -0.51 -0.05
N PRO A 306 -9.70 -1.06 -1.01
CA PRO A 306 -9.54 -0.49 -2.34
C PRO A 306 -10.84 -0.25 -3.12
N VAL A 307 -11.97 -0.88 -2.75
CA VAL A 307 -13.28 -0.65 -3.38
C VAL A 307 -14.20 0.26 -2.57
N GLU A 308 -13.73 0.84 -1.47
CA GLU A 308 -14.48 1.84 -0.73
C GLU A 308 -14.76 3.08 -1.62
N PRO A 309 -15.76 3.92 -1.33
CA PRO A 309 -16.00 5.16 -2.09
C PRO A 309 -14.84 6.16 -1.93
N ALA A 310 -14.55 6.98 -2.95
CA ALA A 310 -13.52 8.02 -2.81
C ALA A 310 -13.89 9.11 -1.78
N VAL A 311 -15.19 9.36 -1.58
CA VAL A 311 -15.73 10.14 -0.45
C VAL A 311 -15.98 9.18 0.72
N ILE A 312 -15.05 9.19 1.67
CA ILE A 312 -15.01 8.27 2.80
C ILE A 312 -16.02 8.67 3.88
N GLN A 313 -16.86 7.73 4.32
CA GLN A 313 -17.88 7.99 5.34
C GLN A 313 -17.33 7.93 6.77
N ALA A 314 -16.35 7.06 7.00
CA ALA A 314 -15.64 6.92 8.28
C ALA A 314 -14.16 7.24 8.07
N ARG A 315 -13.77 8.46 8.46
CA ARG A 315 -12.44 8.98 8.15
C ARG A 315 -11.33 8.13 8.79
N HIS A 316 -10.47 7.61 7.94
CA HIS A 316 -9.19 7.00 8.27
C HIS A 316 -8.16 7.46 7.24
N VAL A 317 -6.91 7.06 7.41
CA VAL A 317 -5.86 7.31 6.43
C VAL A 317 -4.86 6.18 6.52
N GLU A 318 -4.54 5.56 5.40
CA GLU A 318 -3.47 4.58 5.28
C GLU A 318 -2.44 5.04 4.25
N CYS A 319 -1.26 4.40 4.19
CA CYS A 319 -0.24 4.74 3.19
C CYS A 319 -0.81 4.68 1.76
N VAL A 320 -1.66 3.69 1.50
CA VAL A 320 -2.25 3.41 0.18
C VAL A 320 -3.42 4.34 -0.19
N ASP A 321 -3.91 5.15 0.74
CA ASP A 321 -4.91 6.18 0.42
C ASP A 321 -4.33 7.33 -0.39
N CYS A 322 -3.05 7.60 -0.18
CA CYS A 322 -2.32 8.68 -0.85
C CYS A 322 -1.32 8.15 -1.88
N HIS A 323 -0.86 6.91 -1.74
CA HIS A 323 0.17 6.34 -2.60
C HIS A 323 -0.31 5.06 -3.27
N ASN A 324 0.05 4.88 -4.54
CA ASN A 324 -0.11 3.59 -5.21
C ASN A 324 1.28 2.95 -5.34
N PRO A 325 1.64 1.95 -4.50
CA PRO A 325 2.98 1.37 -4.53
C PRO A 325 3.32 0.69 -5.86
N HIS A 326 2.31 0.28 -6.65
CA HIS A 326 2.51 -0.28 -7.97
C HIS A 326 2.81 0.75 -9.06
N ALA A 327 2.55 2.04 -8.83
CA ALA A 327 2.69 3.11 -9.83
C ALA A 327 3.63 4.24 -9.39
N ALA A 328 3.90 4.36 -8.08
CA ALA A 328 4.74 5.40 -7.50
C ALA A 328 6.12 5.44 -8.18
N ASN A 329 6.51 6.61 -8.63
CA ASN A 329 7.74 6.85 -9.39
C ASN A 329 8.35 8.23 -9.05
N THR A 330 9.42 8.61 -9.75
CA THR A 330 10.20 9.84 -9.47
C THR A 330 9.82 11.05 -10.34
N SER A 331 8.79 10.95 -11.17
CA SER A 331 8.41 12.04 -12.08
C SER A 331 8.04 13.32 -11.33
N ALA A 332 8.59 14.46 -11.76
CA ALA A 332 8.26 15.79 -11.26
C ALA A 332 7.24 16.45 -12.19
N GLY A 333 5.95 16.24 -11.94
CA GLY A 333 4.86 16.82 -12.71
C GLY A 333 3.86 17.63 -11.87
N THR A 334 2.78 18.08 -12.52
CA THR A 334 1.60 18.65 -11.84
C THR A 334 1.09 17.70 -10.77
N VAL A 335 1.01 16.41 -11.11
CA VAL A 335 0.92 15.30 -10.16
C VAL A 335 2.32 14.77 -9.92
N PRO A 336 2.87 14.85 -8.70
CA PRO A 336 4.12 14.20 -8.35
C PRO A 336 4.04 12.69 -8.60
N GLY A 337 5.14 12.08 -9.04
CA GLY A 337 5.23 10.64 -9.31
C GLY A 337 4.89 9.76 -8.09
N SER A 338 5.03 10.28 -6.87
CA SER A 338 4.58 9.61 -5.64
C SER A 338 3.07 9.42 -5.57
N LEU A 339 2.28 10.23 -6.28
CA LEU A 339 0.81 10.16 -6.36
C LEU A 339 0.33 9.52 -7.68
N ALA A 340 1.24 8.95 -8.48
CA ALA A 340 0.89 8.32 -9.74
C ALA A 340 -0.10 7.17 -9.51
N GLY A 341 -1.15 7.08 -10.35
CA GLY A 341 -2.13 5.99 -10.28
C GLY A 341 -3.06 6.04 -9.06
N VAL A 342 -3.08 7.13 -8.30
CA VAL A 342 -3.96 7.34 -7.13
C VAL A 342 -5.28 7.96 -7.60
N ARG A 343 -6.39 7.62 -6.94
CA ARG A 343 -7.70 8.21 -7.21
C ARG A 343 -7.95 9.45 -6.34
N GLY A 344 -8.94 10.25 -6.70
CA GLY A 344 -9.27 11.47 -5.96
C GLY A 344 -10.66 12.01 -6.26
N ILE A 345 -10.90 13.24 -5.81
CA ILE A 345 -12.14 13.99 -6.01
C ILE A 345 -11.82 15.28 -6.75
N THR A 346 -12.56 15.56 -7.81
CA THR A 346 -12.44 16.81 -8.60
C THR A 346 -12.98 18.02 -7.81
N ILE A 347 -12.67 19.23 -8.26
CA ILE A 347 -13.22 20.47 -7.66
C ILE A 347 -14.78 20.47 -7.65
N GLY A 348 -15.39 19.83 -8.66
CA GLY A 348 -16.84 19.66 -8.77
C GLY A 348 -17.43 18.53 -7.91
N GLY A 349 -16.61 17.77 -7.18
CA GLY A 349 -17.06 16.69 -6.28
C GLY A 349 -17.20 15.30 -6.94
N ALA A 350 -16.85 15.15 -8.22
CA ALA A 350 -16.85 13.85 -8.90
C ALA A 350 -15.57 13.05 -8.61
N GLU A 351 -15.68 11.72 -8.48
CA GLU A 351 -14.53 10.82 -8.39
C GLU A 351 -13.73 10.80 -9.70
N ILE A 352 -12.40 10.74 -9.58
CA ILE A 352 -11.47 10.66 -10.71
C ILE A 352 -10.36 9.66 -10.40
N ALA A 353 -10.01 8.81 -11.37
CA ALA A 353 -8.94 7.84 -11.25
C ALA A 353 -8.25 7.63 -12.62
N PRO A 354 -6.94 7.93 -12.77
CA PRO A 354 -6.07 8.55 -11.78
C PRO A 354 -6.29 10.07 -11.62
N VAL A 355 -5.82 10.65 -10.53
CA VAL A 355 -5.78 12.10 -10.33
C VAL A 355 -4.93 12.80 -11.39
N THR A 356 -5.33 14.02 -11.74
CA THR A 356 -4.63 14.93 -12.66
C THR A 356 -4.06 16.17 -11.97
N ALA A 357 -4.37 16.36 -10.68
CA ALA A 357 -3.80 17.41 -9.84
C ALA A 357 -3.67 16.94 -8.37
N GLU A 358 -2.66 17.46 -7.65
CA GLU A 358 -2.35 17.06 -6.26
C GLU A 358 -3.55 17.20 -5.31
N HIS A 359 -4.27 18.33 -5.38
CA HIS A 359 -5.37 18.63 -4.46
C HIS A 359 -6.51 17.61 -4.53
N GLN A 360 -6.64 16.88 -5.64
CA GLN A 360 -7.72 15.90 -5.82
C GLN A 360 -7.58 14.72 -4.86
N VAL A 361 -6.34 14.35 -4.48
CA VAL A 361 -6.10 13.34 -3.44
C VAL A 361 -6.57 13.86 -2.09
N CYS A 362 -6.22 15.11 -1.76
CA CYS A 362 -6.58 15.76 -0.49
C CYS A 362 -8.10 15.86 -0.31
N PHE A 363 -8.83 16.17 -1.38
CA PHE A 363 -10.28 16.31 -1.35
C PHE A 363 -11.02 15.02 -0.98
N ARG A 364 -10.40 13.84 -1.12
CA ARG A 364 -10.99 12.58 -0.62
C ARG A 364 -11.38 12.65 0.86
N CYS A 365 -10.61 13.37 1.67
CA CYS A 365 -10.83 13.45 3.12
C CYS A 365 -11.13 14.87 3.62
N HIS A 366 -10.61 15.88 2.93
CA HIS A 366 -10.73 17.29 3.36
C HIS A 366 -11.86 18.05 2.68
N ALA A 367 -12.59 17.44 1.73
CA ALA A 367 -13.71 18.10 1.03
C ALA A 367 -15.06 17.58 1.53
N ASP A 368 -15.72 16.68 0.81
CA ASP A 368 -17.10 16.27 1.12
C ASP A 368 -17.19 15.30 2.30
N SER A 369 -16.14 14.53 2.55
CA SER A 369 -16.09 13.52 3.63
C SER A 369 -16.33 14.14 5.00
N PRO A 370 -17.19 13.55 5.86
CA PRO A 370 -17.53 14.07 7.18
C PRO A 370 -16.33 14.00 8.16
N GLY A 371 -16.51 14.60 9.34
CA GLY A 371 -15.53 14.52 10.42
C GLY A 371 -14.22 15.29 10.14
N ARG A 372 -14.28 16.34 9.31
CA ARG A 372 -13.13 17.20 8.98
C ARG A 372 -12.54 17.85 10.24
N PRO A 373 -11.22 18.13 10.27
CA PRO A 373 -10.58 18.73 11.44
C PRO A 373 -11.23 20.07 11.79
N VAL A 374 -11.32 20.38 13.07
CA VAL A 374 -11.80 21.68 13.54
C VAL A 374 -10.76 22.75 13.14
N PRO A 375 -11.17 23.85 12.49
CA PRO A 375 -10.28 24.95 12.16
C PRO A 375 -9.63 25.56 13.42
N LEU A 376 -8.36 25.95 13.34
CA LEU A 376 -7.67 26.64 14.44
C LEU A 376 -8.14 28.08 14.64
N VAL A 377 -8.75 28.68 13.62
CA VAL A 377 -9.23 30.06 13.63
C VAL A 377 -10.73 30.05 13.40
N ALA A 378 -11.49 30.59 14.34
CA ALA A 378 -12.93 30.77 14.19
C ALA A 378 -13.19 31.93 13.22
N ARG A 379 -13.89 31.64 12.12
CA ARG A 379 -14.18 32.59 11.05
C ARG A 379 -15.62 33.06 11.12
N GLN A 380 -15.86 34.30 10.69
CA GLN A 380 -17.21 34.83 10.46
C GLN A 380 -17.97 33.97 9.44
N LEU A 381 -17.33 33.65 8.32
CA LEU A 381 -17.86 32.73 7.32
C LEU A 381 -17.18 31.38 7.51
N ALA A 382 -17.82 30.50 8.27
CA ALA A 382 -17.31 29.16 8.54
C ALA A 382 -17.52 28.26 7.33
N GLN A 383 -16.43 27.75 6.78
CA GLN A 383 -16.40 26.70 5.78
C GLN A 383 -15.32 25.70 6.20
N THR A 384 -15.53 24.41 5.91
CA THR A 384 -14.52 23.38 6.18
C THR A 384 -14.36 22.42 5.01
N ASN A 385 -15.27 22.46 4.03
CA ASN A 385 -15.14 21.69 2.82
C ASN A 385 -14.14 22.41 1.89
N THR A 386 -12.91 21.90 1.87
CA THR A 386 -11.79 22.57 1.18
C THR A 386 -12.02 22.75 -0.33
N ARG A 387 -12.72 21.85 -1.02
CA ARG A 387 -13.01 22.06 -2.46
C ARG A 387 -13.97 23.25 -2.67
N VAL A 388 -14.87 23.50 -1.72
CA VAL A 388 -15.78 24.66 -1.74
C VAL A 388 -15.02 25.95 -1.39
N GLU A 389 -14.00 25.90 -0.54
CA GLU A 389 -13.13 27.05 -0.24
C GLU A 389 -12.30 27.47 -1.46
N PHE A 390 -11.85 26.50 -2.26
CA PHE A 390 -11.01 26.71 -3.45
C PHE A 390 -11.79 26.75 -4.77
N ASP A 391 -13.12 26.83 -4.74
CA ASP A 391 -13.93 26.92 -5.95
C ASP A 391 -13.57 28.19 -6.77
N PRO A 392 -13.21 28.07 -8.05
CA PRO A 392 -12.89 29.23 -8.90
C PRO A 392 -14.01 30.25 -9.05
N ALA A 393 -15.26 29.89 -8.74
CA ALA A 393 -16.39 30.82 -8.71
C ALA A 393 -16.31 31.81 -7.52
N ASN A 394 -15.54 31.49 -6.48
CA ASN A 394 -15.47 32.27 -5.26
C ASN A 394 -14.95 33.70 -5.47
N PRO A 395 -15.39 34.67 -4.63
CA PRO A 395 -14.89 36.04 -4.63
C PRO A 395 -13.38 36.15 -4.34
N SER A 396 -12.83 35.24 -3.55
CA SER A 396 -11.38 35.10 -3.39
C SER A 396 -10.99 33.71 -2.89
N TYR A 397 -9.79 33.28 -3.28
CA TYR A 397 -9.17 31.99 -2.94
C TYR A 397 -7.67 32.04 -3.26
N HIS A 398 -6.85 31.25 -2.57
CA HIS A 398 -5.50 30.95 -3.02
C HIS A 398 -5.52 29.97 -4.21
N PRO A 399 -4.56 30.09 -5.15
CA PRO A 399 -4.66 29.47 -6.47
C PRO A 399 -4.34 27.96 -6.49
N ILE A 400 -5.12 27.13 -5.80
CA ILE A 400 -4.94 25.66 -5.77
C ILE A 400 -5.56 24.98 -7.00
N ALA A 401 -6.80 25.34 -7.35
CA ALA A 401 -7.56 24.72 -8.44
C ALA A 401 -7.57 25.56 -9.73
N ALA A 402 -7.38 26.87 -9.61
CA ALA A 402 -7.30 27.83 -10.71
C ALA A 402 -6.45 29.03 -10.30
N PRO A 403 -5.94 29.84 -11.25
CA PRO A 403 -5.30 31.11 -10.92
C PRO A 403 -6.21 32.02 -10.08
N GLY A 404 -5.60 32.83 -9.23
CA GLY A 404 -6.33 33.70 -8.30
C GLY A 404 -7.12 34.78 -9.03
N ARG A 405 -8.19 35.28 -8.40
CA ARG A 405 -9.05 36.34 -8.99
C ARG A 405 -8.33 37.67 -9.21
N SER A 406 -7.32 37.99 -8.40
CA SER A 406 -6.63 39.29 -8.44
C SER A 406 -5.57 39.32 -9.54
N SER A 407 -5.75 40.21 -10.51
CA SER A 407 -4.75 40.46 -11.56
C SER A 407 -3.52 41.25 -11.09
N ASN A 408 -3.57 41.85 -9.90
CA ASN A 408 -2.47 42.58 -9.28
C ASN A 408 -2.29 42.18 -7.81
N VAL A 409 -1.15 41.56 -7.49
CA VAL A 409 -0.77 41.17 -6.12
C VAL A 409 0.63 41.73 -5.82
N PRO A 410 0.74 43.00 -5.39
CA PRO A 410 2.04 43.68 -5.26
C PRO A 410 3.01 43.05 -4.25
N SER A 411 2.48 42.28 -3.30
CA SER A 411 3.31 41.57 -2.33
C SER A 411 3.87 40.25 -2.86
N LEU A 412 3.40 39.73 -3.99
CA LEU A 412 3.84 38.43 -4.50
C LEU A 412 5.32 38.48 -4.90
N ILE A 413 6.13 37.55 -4.40
CA ILE A 413 7.57 37.47 -4.71
C ILE A 413 7.85 36.42 -5.79
N ALA A 414 8.86 36.70 -6.63
CA ALA A 414 9.34 35.73 -7.60
C ALA A 414 9.76 34.39 -6.92
N PRO A 415 9.51 33.24 -7.57
CA PRO A 415 9.02 33.07 -8.94
C PRO A 415 7.49 33.09 -9.08
N TRP A 416 6.74 33.37 -8.01
CA TRP A 416 5.29 33.38 -8.06
C TRP A 416 4.75 34.54 -8.90
N THR A 417 3.71 34.24 -9.68
CA THR A 417 2.99 35.19 -10.53
C THR A 417 1.49 35.06 -10.27
N THR A 418 0.69 36.02 -10.71
CA THR A 418 -0.77 35.95 -10.59
C THR A 418 -1.40 34.81 -11.41
N SER A 419 -0.65 34.26 -12.38
CA SER A 419 -1.01 33.05 -13.14
C SER A 419 -0.56 31.74 -12.49
N SER A 420 0.27 31.78 -11.44
CA SER A 420 0.81 30.57 -10.82
C SER A 420 -0.28 29.77 -10.11
N LEU A 421 -0.17 28.44 -10.19
CA LEU A 421 -0.90 27.52 -9.33
C LEU A 421 -0.02 27.09 -8.17
N MET A 422 -0.64 26.97 -7.00
CA MET A 422 -0.06 26.44 -5.77
C MET A 422 -0.50 24.99 -5.55
N LYS A 423 0.31 24.27 -4.79
CA LYS A 423 0.04 22.93 -4.28
C LYS A 423 -0.41 23.02 -2.83
N CYS A 424 -1.21 22.07 -2.36
CA CYS A 424 -1.55 21.97 -0.95
C CYS A 424 -0.27 21.80 -0.11
N LEU A 425 0.69 21.06 -0.65
CA LEU A 425 2.02 20.83 -0.05
C LEU A 425 2.94 22.06 -0.04
N ASP A 426 2.56 23.19 -0.66
CA ASP A 426 3.31 24.44 -0.48
C ASP A 426 3.09 25.06 0.91
N CYS A 427 2.03 24.64 1.61
CA CYS A 427 1.72 25.07 2.96
C CYS A 427 1.65 23.90 3.95
N HIS A 428 1.00 22.81 3.56
CA HIS A 428 0.78 21.63 4.40
C HIS A 428 1.82 20.54 4.13
N ASN A 429 3.01 20.67 4.71
CA ASN A 429 4.13 19.79 4.46
C ASN A 429 4.93 19.50 5.73
N ASN A 430 5.87 18.56 5.61
CA ASN A 430 6.89 18.33 6.61
C ASN A 430 7.76 19.58 6.81
N ASN A 431 7.85 20.06 8.04
CA ASN A 431 8.71 21.20 8.42
C ASN A 431 10.22 20.90 8.35
N ALA A 432 10.61 19.65 8.14
CA ALA A 432 11.97 19.23 7.83
C ALA A 432 12.15 18.92 6.33
N GLY A 433 11.10 19.01 5.52
CA GLY A 433 11.13 18.70 4.09
C GLY A 433 11.80 19.79 3.24
N PRO A 434 11.99 19.53 1.93
CA PRO A 434 12.69 20.46 1.04
C PRO A 434 12.01 21.83 0.90
N GLY A 435 10.67 21.89 0.98
CA GLY A 435 9.90 23.15 0.94
C GLY A 435 10.23 24.11 2.08
N ALA A 436 10.67 23.58 3.22
CA ALA A 436 11.14 24.32 4.39
C ALA A 436 12.67 24.53 4.39
N GLY A 437 13.39 24.12 3.35
CA GLY A 437 14.85 24.16 3.26
C GLY A 437 15.56 23.02 4.00
N GLY A 438 14.83 21.99 4.42
CA GLY A 438 15.39 20.82 5.10
C GLY A 438 15.68 19.64 4.16
N THR A 439 16.21 18.56 4.73
CA THR A 439 16.58 17.32 4.01
C THR A 439 15.65 16.14 4.30
N GLY A 440 14.60 16.32 5.10
CA GLY A 440 13.58 15.32 5.39
C GLY A 440 12.76 14.92 4.16
N PRO A 441 11.88 13.91 4.29
CA PRO A 441 10.97 13.53 3.21
C PRO A 441 9.98 14.66 2.90
N ASN A 442 9.66 14.82 1.61
CA ASN A 442 8.61 15.70 1.14
C ASN A 442 7.24 15.02 1.29
N GLY A 443 6.23 15.76 1.71
CA GLY A 443 4.86 15.27 1.85
C GLY A 443 4.27 15.56 3.23
N PRO A 444 2.94 15.46 3.37
CA PRO A 444 2.22 15.89 4.54
C PRO A 444 2.25 14.82 5.64
N HIS A 445 3.39 14.17 5.89
CA HIS A 445 3.46 13.05 6.85
C HIS A 445 3.30 13.57 8.28
N GLY A 446 4.11 14.57 8.64
CA GLY A 446 3.98 15.26 9.91
C GLY A 446 4.81 16.53 10.01
N SER A 447 4.45 17.39 10.95
CA SER A 447 5.09 18.66 11.24
C SER A 447 5.01 19.00 12.72
N ILE A 448 5.98 19.76 13.20
CA ILE A 448 5.92 20.37 14.54
C ILE A 448 4.96 21.58 14.60
N TYR A 449 4.55 22.11 13.44
CA TYR A 449 3.64 23.24 13.32
C TYR A 449 2.23 22.77 12.97
N ARG A 450 1.22 23.19 13.74
CA ARG A 450 -0.17 22.79 13.54
C ARG A 450 -0.93 23.80 12.65
N PRO A 451 -1.83 23.36 11.75
CA PRO A 451 -2.12 21.96 11.39
C PRO A 451 -1.25 21.52 10.20
N LEU A 452 -0.21 20.73 10.50
CA LEU A 452 0.69 20.11 9.53
C LEU A 452 1.34 21.12 8.57
N LEU A 453 1.82 22.25 9.10
CA LEU A 453 2.37 23.34 8.30
C LEU A 453 3.87 23.16 8.07
N GLU A 454 4.37 23.50 6.89
CA GLU A 454 5.81 23.40 6.60
C GLU A 454 6.67 24.44 7.35
N ARG A 455 6.04 25.52 7.82
CA ARG A 455 6.66 26.68 8.47
C ARG A 455 5.76 27.16 9.60
N PRO A 456 6.29 27.91 10.58
CA PRO A 456 5.46 28.50 11.62
C PRO A 456 4.44 29.47 11.01
N HIS A 457 3.25 29.53 11.61
CA HIS A 457 2.25 30.55 11.30
C HIS A 457 1.81 31.22 12.61
N ALA A 458 2.08 32.51 12.73
CA ALA A 458 1.76 33.29 13.92
C ALA A 458 0.24 33.49 14.02
N LEU A 459 -0.39 32.78 14.95
CA LEU A 459 -1.81 32.96 15.26
C LEU A 459 -2.08 34.18 16.14
N THR A 460 -1.04 34.75 16.75
CA THR A 460 -1.07 35.96 17.57
C THR A 460 0.27 36.67 17.46
N GLY A 461 0.30 37.97 17.73
CA GLY A 461 1.54 38.75 17.68
C GLY A 461 2.01 39.04 16.26
N THR A 462 3.15 39.71 16.16
CA THR A 462 3.72 40.12 14.87
C THR A 462 4.40 38.97 14.15
N PRO A 463 3.96 38.62 12.92
CA PRO A 463 4.61 37.58 12.13
C PRO A 463 6.09 37.90 11.87
N THR A 464 6.96 36.92 12.16
CA THR A 464 8.40 36.98 11.89
C THR A 464 8.68 36.79 10.40
N ALA A 465 9.90 37.02 9.94
CA ALA A 465 10.26 36.79 8.54
C ALA A 465 10.14 35.30 8.10
N SER A 466 10.11 34.37 9.04
CA SER A 466 9.95 32.93 8.80
C SER A 466 8.49 32.46 8.75
N ASP A 467 7.52 33.36 8.95
CA ASP A 467 6.10 33.02 8.86
C ASP A 467 5.74 32.44 7.49
N LEU A 468 4.85 31.45 7.50
CA LEU A 468 4.38 30.73 6.32
C LEU A 468 3.98 31.66 5.16
N CYS A 469 3.25 32.74 5.43
CA CYS A 469 2.79 33.66 4.39
C CYS A 469 3.95 34.32 3.62
N TYR A 470 5.09 34.53 4.29
CA TYR A 470 6.24 35.20 3.69
C TYR A 470 7.10 34.29 2.81
N LYS A 471 6.71 33.01 2.65
CA LYS A 471 7.20 32.16 1.56
C LYS A 471 6.84 32.73 0.18
N CYS A 472 5.67 33.35 0.07
CA CYS A 472 5.14 33.84 -1.21
C CYS A 472 4.90 35.36 -1.20
N HIS A 473 4.81 35.98 -0.02
CA HIS A 473 4.55 37.41 0.11
C HIS A 473 5.71 38.19 0.72
N ASN A 474 6.02 39.34 0.13
CA ASN A 474 7.02 40.27 0.63
C ASN A 474 6.51 40.92 1.92
N ARG A 475 7.15 40.58 3.04
CA ARG A 475 6.84 41.13 4.37
C ARG A 475 6.80 42.65 4.36
N SER A 476 7.77 43.31 3.73
CA SER A 476 7.83 44.78 3.71
C SER A 476 6.67 45.40 2.93
N VAL A 477 6.14 44.74 1.91
CA VAL A 477 4.95 45.21 1.18
C VAL A 477 3.68 44.98 2.00
N VAL A 478 3.47 43.76 2.50
CA VAL A 478 2.30 43.40 3.32
C VAL A 478 2.19 44.29 4.55
N THR A 479 3.30 44.50 5.25
CA THR A 479 3.31 45.32 6.46
C THR A 479 3.21 46.83 6.17
N ARG A 480 3.57 47.31 4.97
CA ARG A 480 3.38 48.72 4.57
C ARG A 480 1.97 49.02 4.10
N ALA A 481 1.22 48.01 3.65
CA ALA A 481 -0.15 48.15 3.16
C ALA A 481 -1.20 48.28 4.28
N SER A 482 -0.80 48.23 5.56
CA SER A 482 -1.73 48.45 6.67
C SER A 482 -2.16 49.92 6.75
N PRO A 483 -3.46 50.19 6.67
CA PRO A 483 -3.98 51.54 6.73
C PRO A 483 -3.98 52.03 8.18
N HIS A 484 -3.25 53.12 8.44
CA HIS A 484 -2.99 53.73 9.74
C HIS A 484 -2.44 52.78 10.85
N ASN A 485 -1.64 53.35 11.75
CA ASN A 485 -1.00 52.67 12.88
C ASN A 485 -0.50 51.23 12.62
N ARG A 486 0.48 51.12 11.71
CA ARG A 486 1.10 49.87 11.22
C ARG A 486 1.50 48.87 12.31
N SER A 487 1.93 49.34 13.48
CA SER A 487 2.37 48.46 14.57
C SER A 487 1.20 47.71 15.21
N GLU A 488 0.02 48.32 15.32
CA GLU A 488 -1.15 47.70 15.97
C GLU A 488 -1.76 46.58 15.13
N HIS A 489 -2.00 46.81 13.84
CA HIS A 489 -2.56 45.78 12.95
C HIS A 489 -1.66 44.54 12.84
N LEU A 490 -0.34 44.71 12.92
CA LEU A 490 0.59 43.59 12.91
C LEU A 490 0.58 42.79 14.21
N ARG A 491 0.15 43.34 15.35
CA ARG A 491 0.07 42.59 16.62
C ARG A 491 -1.01 41.50 16.60
N TYR A 492 -2.01 41.61 15.74
CA TYR A 492 -3.09 40.63 15.63
C TYR A 492 -2.81 39.51 14.61
N GLY A 493 -1.68 39.60 13.89
CA GLY A 493 -1.28 38.63 12.87
C GLY A 493 -2.16 38.66 11.62
N CYS A 494 -1.72 37.98 10.56
CA CYS A 494 -2.47 37.94 9.29
C CYS A 494 -3.85 37.27 9.45
N LYS A 495 -3.95 36.27 10.33
CA LYS A 495 -5.16 35.47 10.53
C LYS A 495 -6.35 36.27 11.05
N ALA A 496 -6.12 37.40 11.73
CA ALA A 496 -7.22 38.22 12.26
C ALA A 496 -8.18 38.68 11.16
N CYS A 497 -7.63 38.95 9.96
CA CYS A 497 -8.41 39.42 8.81
C CYS A 497 -8.47 38.41 7.67
N HIS A 498 -7.38 37.67 7.41
CA HIS A 498 -7.24 36.85 6.22
C HIS A 498 -7.43 35.36 6.49
N ASP A 499 -8.23 34.73 5.63
CA ASP A 499 -8.37 33.29 5.53
C ASP A 499 -7.44 32.73 4.44
N PRO A 500 -6.50 31.83 4.77
CA PRO A 500 -5.53 31.33 3.80
C PRO A 500 -6.13 30.38 2.76
N HIS A 501 -7.42 30.02 2.80
CA HIS A 501 -8.02 29.18 1.77
C HIS A 501 -8.82 30.00 0.78
N GLY A 502 -10.08 30.27 1.09
CA GLY A 502 -10.98 31.03 0.24
C GLY A 502 -12.37 31.15 0.84
N ILE A 503 -13.19 32.00 0.25
CA ILE A 503 -14.53 32.31 0.76
C ILE A 503 -15.56 31.84 -0.23
N SER A 504 -16.44 30.93 0.17
CA SER A 504 -17.50 30.42 -0.71
C SER A 504 -18.35 31.56 -1.28
N ALA A 505 -18.63 31.51 -2.58
CA ALA A 505 -19.57 32.43 -3.25
C ALA A 505 -21.00 32.36 -2.67
N THR A 506 -21.34 31.29 -1.95
CA THR A 506 -22.65 31.15 -1.26
C THR A 506 -22.69 31.87 0.09
N GLN A 507 -21.53 32.26 0.64
CA GLN A 507 -21.39 32.83 1.98
C GLN A 507 -20.87 34.27 1.96
N GLY A 508 -20.04 34.63 0.97
CA GLY A 508 -19.43 35.95 0.86
C GLY A 508 -19.55 36.54 -0.55
N ASN A 509 -19.02 37.75 -0.72
CA ASN A 509 -19.09 38.47 -1.99
C ASN A 509 -17.81 39.26 -2.30
N ALA A 510 -17.70 39.78 -3.53
CA ALA A 510 -16.51 40.49 -3.99
C ALA A 510 -16.29 41.86 -3.30
N THR A 511 -17.32 42.45 -2.68
CA THR A 511 -17.21 43.72 -1.97
C THR A 511 -16.56 43.54 -0.60
N TYR A 512 -17.02 42.54 0.16
CA TYR A 512 -16.63 42.34 1.57
C TYR A 512 -15.61 41.24 1.80
N ASN A 513 -15.48 40.31 0.84
CA ASN A 513 -14.64 39.11 0.96
C ASN A 513 -13.69 38.94 -0.24
N SER A 514 -13.36 40.03 -0.94
CA SER A 514 -12.21 40.01 -1.85
C SER A 514 -10.91 39.89 -1.06
N ARG A 515 -9.82 39.50 -1.73
CA ARG A 515 -8.46 39.46 -1.15
C ARG A 515 -8.38 38.64 0.15
N LEU A 516 -9.14 37.53 0.20
CA LEU A 516 -9.15 36.58 1.30
C LEU A 516 -9.63 37.16 2.64
N ILE A 517 -10.39 38.25 2.64
CA ILE A 517 -10.91 38.84 3.89
C ILE A 517 -12.07 37.99 4.42
N ASN A 518 -11.86 37.40 5.60
CA ASN A 518 -12.84 36.66 6.38
C ASN A 518 -12.44 36.79 7.86
N LEU A 519 -13.10 37.69 8.57
CA LEU A 519 -12.64 38.15 9.87
C LEU A 519 -12.70 37.03 10.92
N SER A 520 -11.70 37.02 11.79
CA SER A 520 -11.64 36.13 12.94
C SER A 520 -12.58 36.64 14.03
N THR A 521 -13.49 35.78 14.49
CA THR A 521 -14.47 36.14 15.53
C THR A 521 -13.86 36.18 16.93
N THR A 522 -12.60 35.77 17.10
CA THR A 522 -11.87 35.93 18.37
C THR A 522 -11.18 37.27 18.49
N ASP A 523 -10.85 37.90 17.37
CA ASP A 523 -10.09 39.15 17.33
C ASP A 523 -10.94 40.35 16.92
N SER A 524 -12.16 40.09 16.42
CA SER A 524 -13.08 41.13 15.98
C SER A 524 -14.53 40.82 16.38
N THR A 525 -15.28 41.87 16.69
CA THR A 525 -16.72 41.78 16.98
C THR A 525 -17.51 42.80 16.15
N PRO A 526 -18.83 42.60 15.94
CA PRO A 526 -19.62 43.54 15.16
C PRO A 526 -19.72 44.92 15.83
N VAL A 527 -19.68 45.99 15.03
CA VAL A 527 -20.14 47.33 15.47
C VAL A 527 -21.66 47.38 15.46
N GLY A 528 -22.26 48.05 16.44
CA GLY A 528 -23.71 48.11 16.61
C GLY A 528 -24.30 46.83 17.23
N THR A 529 -25.63 46.77 17.35
CA THR A 529 -26.35 45.65 17.99
C THR A 529 -27.58 45.22 17.17
N GLY A 530 -28.03 43.98 17.39
CA GLY A 530 -29.22 43.43 16.75
C GLY A 530 -29.16 43.50 15.22
N ALA A 531 -30.24 44.00 14.60
CA ALA A 531 -30.35 44.15 13.15
C ALA A 531 -29.37 45.17 12.52
N THR A 532 -28.71 45.99 13.34
CA THR A 532 -27.72 46.98 12.87
C THR A 532 -26.27 46.51 13.04
N ALA A 533 -26.06 45.30 13.57
CA ALA A 533 -24.73 44.74 13.76
C ALA A 533 -24.02 44.56 12.42
N ARG A 534 -22.80 45.10 12.31
CA ARG A 534 -21.97 45.02 11.09
C ARG A 534 -20.59 44.48 11.45
N LEU A 535 -20.16 43.47 10.71
CA LEU A 535 -18.82 42.91 10.79
C LEU A 535 -18.33 42.65 9.37
N TYR A 536 -17.62 43.60 8.77
CA TYR A 536 -17.04 43.46 7.44
C TYR A 536 -16.04 44.58 7.14
N ILE A 537 -15.25 44.37 6.08
CA ILE A 537 -14.41 45.40 5.48
C ILE A 537 -14.93 45.64 4.06
N ASP A 538 -15.40 46.85 3.77
CA ASP A 538 -15.81 47.24 2.44
C ASP A 538 -14.57 47.61 1.62
N THR A 539 -14.16 46.70 0.74
CA THR A 539 -12.95 46.87 -0.06
C THR A 539 -13.12 47.80 -1.27
N VAL A 540 -14.36 48.13 -1.62
CA VAL A 540 -14.70 49.06 -2.71
C VAL A 540 -14.74 50.48 -2.15
N ALA A 541 -15.49 50.68 -1.06
CA ALA A 541 -15.57 51.97 -0.37
C ALA A 541 -14.35 52.29 0.49
N ARG A 542 -13.47 51.29 0.72
CA ARG A 542 -12.29 51.35 1.60
C ARG A 542 -12.67 51.76 3.03
N ARG A 543 -13.63 51.04 3.60
CA ARG A 543 -14.16 51.31 4.95
C ARG A 543 -14.22 50.07 5.83
N CYS A 544 -13.99 50.29 7.13
CA CYS A 544 -14.04 49.24 8.15
C CYS A 544 -15.33 49.34 8.99
N TYR A 545 -15.97 48.20 9.23
CA TYR A 545 -17.14 48.06 10.12
C TYR A 545 -16.91 46.88 11.08
N LEU A 546 -16.17 47.11 12.16
CA LEU A 546 -15.79 46.10 13.17
C LEU A 546 -15.25 46.77 14.45
N ASN A 547 -15.44 46.13 15.60
CA ASN A 547 -14.64 46.42 16.78
C ASN A 547 -13.40 45.53 16.76
N CYS A 548 -12.22 46.10 16.98
CA CYS A 548 -10.96 45.39 17.05
C CYS A 548 -10.01 46.19 17.96
N HIS A 549 -9.09 45.53 18.66
CA HIS A 549 -8.06 46.19 19.49
C HIS A 549 -8.57 47.23 20.51
N GLY A 550 -9.79 47.04 21.01
CA GLY A 550 -10.43 47.98 21.94
C GLY A 550 -11.04 49.22 21.27
N GLU A 551 -10.94 49.33 19.95
CA GLU A 551 -11.46 50.46 19.16
C GLU A 551 -12.64 50.02 18.27
N SER A 552 -13.59 50.93 18.10
CA SER A 552 -14.77 50.73 17.24
C SER A 552 -14.55 51.40 15.88
N HIS A 553 -14.45 50.60 14.82
CA HIS A 553 -14.32 51.09 13.44
C HIS A 553 -15.69 51.08 12.78
N ASN A 554 -16.33 52.23 12.62
CA ASN A 554 -17.68 52.32 12.05
C ASN A 554 -17.75 53.28 10.86
N GLY A 555 -17.16 52.85 9.75
CA GLY A 555 -17.04 53.64 8.51
C GLY A 555 -15.69 54.33 8.35
N ASP A 556 -14.71 53.99 9.18
CA ASP A 556 -13.36 54.53 9.13
C ASP A 556 -12.67 54.15 7.83
N ARG A 557 -11.96 55.13 7.24
CA ARG A 557 -11.28 54.97 5.95
C ARG A 557 -9.88 54.40 6.12
N TYR A 558 -9.43 53.73 5.06
CA TYR A 558 -8.20 52.99 5.08
C TYR A 558 -7.47 53.01 3.72
#